data_AF-A0A4R2BH85-F1
#
_entry.id   AF-A0A4R2BH85-F1
#
_cell.length_a   1.000
_cell.length_b   1.000
_cell.length_c   1.000
_cell.angle_alpha   90.00
_cell.angle_beta   90.00
_cell.angle_gamma   90.00
#
_symmetry.space_group_name_H-M   'P 1'
#
loop_
_entity.id
_entity.type
_entity.pdbx_description
1 polymer ?
#
loop_
_entity_poly.entity_id
_entity_poly.type
_entity_poly.pdbx_seq_one_letter_code
_entity_poly.pdbx_strand_id
1 'polypeptide(L)'
;MDLSKVDDAAVRLAKLAKIRYKILALEGYRGNVRQALQSLEDAKRTYKVAHGSYTGSWQGDTRRAYEEMALELNHTGNRAYHTGEELLRALNREISRLHSEERALK
;
A
#
# COMPACT_ATOMS: atom_id res chain seq x y z
N MET A 1 43.54 8.27 23.81
CA MET A 1 42.25 7.91 23.18
C MET A 1 42.40 8.15 21.69
N ASP A 2 42.16 7.14 20.86
CA ASP A 2 42.34 7.25 19.41
C ASP A 2 41.13 7.95 18.78
N LEU A 3 41.30 9.20 18.37
CA LEU A 3 40.24 10.05 17.82
C LEU A 3 39.66 9.49 16.51
N SER A 4 40.44 8.70 15.75
CA SER A 4 39.97 8.09 14.49
C SER A 4 38.87 7.05 14.73
N LYS A 5 39.00 6.23 15.79
CA LYS A 5 38.01 5.22 16.19
C LYS A 5 36.71 5.83 16.71
N VAL A 6 36.79 7.03 17.28
CA VAL A 6 35.63 7.78 17.78
C VAL A 6 34.83 8.33 16.61
N ASP A 7 35.51 8.83 15.58
CA ASP A 7 34.87 9.34 14.36
C ASP A 7 34.15 8.20 13.59
N ASP A 8 34.80 7.04 13.45
CA ASP A 8 34.19 5.84 12.83
C ASP A 8 32.94 5.35 13.57
N ALA A 9 32.93 5.45 14.91
CA ALA A 9 31.78 5.10 15.73
C ALA A 9 30.62 6.09 15.56
N ALA A 10 30.91 7.39 15.53
CA ALA A 10 29.92 8.43 15.30
C ALA A 10 29.27 8.29 13.90
N VAL A 11 30.07 8.05 12.87
CA VAL A 11 29.60 7.84 11.49
C VAL A 11 28.68 6.61 11.41
N ARG A 12 29.05 5.50 12.06
CA ARG A 12 28.22 4.28 12.10
C ARG A 12 26.88 4.52 12.80
N LEU A 13 26.88 5.22 13.94
CA LEU A 13 25.65 5.55 14.66
C LEU A 13 24.73 6.45 13.84
N ALA A 14 25.27 7.44 13.14
CA ALA A 14 24.51 8.31 12.25
C ALA A 14 23.85 7.51 11.08
N LYS A 15 24.59 6.56 10.48
CA LYS A 15 24.04 5.65 9.45
C LYS A 15 22.90 4.78 9.99
N LEU A 16 23.08 4.17 11.16
CA LEU A 16 22.05 3.35 11.81
C LEU A 16 20.79 4.18 12.13
N ALA A 17 20.95 5.39 12.67
CA ALA A 17 19.83 6.28 12.97
C ALA A 17 19.04 6.63 11.69
N LYS A 18 19.76 6.94 10.59
CA LYS A 18 19.14 7.24 9.30
C LYS A 18 18.36 6.04 8.73
N ILE A 19 18.91 4.83 8.83
CA ILE A 19 18.24 3.61 8.35
C ILE A 19 16.97 3.35 9.16
N ARG A 20 17.04 3.44 10.49
CA ARG A 20 15.87 3.25 11.37
C ARG A 20 14.77 4.26 11.11
N TYR A 21 15.13 5.52 10.90
CA TYR A 21 14.16 6.56 10.53
C TYR A 21 13.44 6.23 9.22
N LYS A 22 14.17 5.77 8.19
CA LYS A 22 13.58 5.34 6.92
C LYS A 22 12.63 4.15 7.09
N ILE A 23 13.03 3.15 7.88
CA ILE A 23 12.19 1.98 8.17
C ILE A 23 10.88 2.44 8.80
N LEU A 24 10.94 3.27 9.85
CA LEU A 24 9.75 3.78 10.54
C LEU A 24 8.79 4.51 9.59
N ALA A 25 9.32 5.39 8.73
CA ALA A 25 8.50 6.11 7.75
C ALA A 25 7.81 5.14 6.76
N LEU A 26 8.56 4.16 6.23
CA LEU A 26 8.01 3.16 5.30
C LEU A 26 6.98 2.24 5.96
N GLU A 27 7.13 1.92 7.25
CA GLU A 27 6.12 1.16 8.00
C GLU A 27 4.81 1.95 8.14
N GLY A 28 4.90 3.26 8.37
CA GLY A 28 3.74 4.16 8.36
C GLY A 28 3.03 4.15 7.00
N TYR A 29 3.78 4.30 5.90
CA TYR A 29 3.20 4.21 4.56
C TYR A 29 2.58 2.84 4.27
N ARG A 30 3.23 1.75 4.67
CA ARG A 30 2.69 0.39 4.55
C ARG A 30 1.36 0.25 5.30
N GLY A 31 1.27 0.82 6.51
CA GLY A 31 0.03 0.87 7.28
C GLY A 31 -1.09 1.59 6.54
N ASN A 32 -0.81 2.78 6.01
CA ASN A 32 -1.77 3.60 5.27
C ASN A 32 -2.28 2.87 4.01
N VAL A 33 -1.37 2.24 3.24
CA VAL A 33 -1.75 1.49 2.04
C VAL A 33 -2.62 0.28 2.40
N ARG A 34 -2.30 -0.45 3.47
CA ARG A 34 -3.16 -1.56 3.95
C ARG A 34 -4.55 -1.08 4.33
N GLN A 35 -4.65 0.04 5.03
CA GLN A 35 -5.94 0.62 5.40
C GLN A 35 -6.75 1.01 4.17
N ALA A 36 -6.12 1.66 3.19
CA ALA A 36 -6.78 2.04 1.94
C ALA A 36 -7.28 0.83 1.15
N LEU A 37 -6.48 -0.25 1.06
CA LEU A 37 -6.90 -1.49 0.40
C LEU A 37 -8.08 -2.16 1.12
N GLN A 38 -8.09 -2.16 2.45
CA GLN A 38 -9.21 -2.68 3.23
C GLN A 38 -10.49 -1.89 2.94
N SER A 39 -10.42 -0.55 2.97
CA SER A 39 -11.57 0.31 2.65
C SER A 39 -12.06 0.11 1.23
N LEU A 40 -11.16 -0.13 0.27
CA LEU A 40 -11.53 -0.43 -1.11
C LEU A 40 -12.25 -1.78 -1.23
N GLU A 41 -11.79 -2.80 -0.51
CA GLU A 41 -12.44 -4.11 -0.50
C GLU A 41 -13.84 -4.06 0.14
N ASP A 42 -13.98 -3.32 1.24
CA ASP A 42 -15.28 -3.09 1.88
C ASP A 42 -16.24 -2.34 0.94
N ALA A 43 -15.75 -1.31 0.23
CA ALA A 43 -16.54 -0.57 -0.76
C ALA A 43 -16.97 -1.47 -1.93
N LYS A 44 -16.07 -2.32 -2.47
CA LYS A 44 -16.40 -3.32 -3.49
C LYS A 44 -17.49 -4.27 -3.02
N ARG A 45 -17.41 -4.74 -1.77
CA ARG A 45 -18.41 -5.63 -1.19
C ARG A 45 -19.78 -4.97 -1.11
N THR A 46 -19.84 -3.75 -0.58
CA THR A 46 -21.08 -2.96 -0.53
C THR A 46 -21.66 -2.75 -1.93
N TYR A 47 -20.81 -2.40 -2.90
CA TYR A 47 -21.24 -2.22 -4.28
C TYR A 47 -21.80 -3.50 -4.89
N LYS A 48 -21.14 -4.64 -4.69
CA LYS A 48 -21.60 -5.94 -5.18
C LYS A 48 -22.96 -6.34 -4.61
N VAL A 49 -23.20 -6.04 -3.32
CA VAL A 49 -24.51 -6.25 -2.69
C VAL A 49 -25.57 -5.35 -3.35
N ALA A 50 -25.28 -4.05 -3.49
CA ALA A 50 -26.20 -3.11 -4.14
C ALA A 50 -26.51 -3.50 -5.60
N HIS A 51 -25.50 -3.96 -6.35
CA HIS A 51 -25.66 -4.48 -7.70
C HIS A 51 -26.48 -5.77 -7.72
N GLY A 52 -26.34 -6.66 -6.75
CA GLY A 52 -27.18 -7.86 -6.63
C GLY A 52 -28.66 -7.54 -6.32
N SER A 53 -28.92 -6.42 -5.65
CA SER A 53 -30.27 -5.90 -5.40
C SER A 53 -30.83 -5.08 -6.56
N TYR A 54 -29.99 -4.69 -7.51
CA TYR A 54 -30.39 -4.00 -8.73
C TYR A 54 -31.12 -4.99 -9.65
N THR A 55 -32.41 -4.73 -9.90
CA THR A 55 -33.39 -5.74 -10.29
C THR A 55 -33.37 -6.05 -11.79
N GLY A 56 -33.66 -7.31 -12.14
CA GLY A 56 -33.84 -7.75 -13.54
C GLY A 56 -35.03 -7.13 -14.28
N SER A 57 -35.82 -6.28 -13.60
CA SER A 57 -36.97 -5.57 -14.17
C SER A 57 -36.63 -4.20 -14.76
N TRP A 58 -35.42 -3.69 -14.54
CA TRP A 58 -34.97 -2.47 -15.23
C TRP A 58 -34.73 -2.76 -16.70
N GLN A 59 -35.20 -1.86 -17.56
CA GLN A 59 -35.14 -1.94 -19.02
C GLN A 59 -34.84 -0.56 -19.61
N GLY A 60 -34.48 -0.54 -20.89
CA GLY A 60 -34.20 0.70 -21.61
C GLY A 60 -32.84 1.32 -21.27
N ASP A 61 -32.65 2.57 -21.65
CA ASP A 61 -31.35 3.24 -21.65
C ASP A 61 -30.77 3.42 -20.24
N THR A 62 -31.61 3.62 -19.23
CA THR A 62 -31.17 3.72 -17.83
C THR A 62 -30.50 2.43 -17.36
N ARG A 63 -31.01 1.27 -17.80
CA ARG A 63 -30.39 -0.02 -17.48
C ARG A 63 -28.99 -0.12 -18.07
N ARG A 64 -28.87 0.20 -19.36
CA ARG A 64 -27.59 0.16 -20.08
C ARG A 64 -26.56 1.08 -19.45
N ALA A 65 -26.96 2.32 -19.15
CA ALA A 65 -26.09 3.29 -18.50
C ALA A 65 -25.61 2.81 -17.12
N TYR A 66 -26.50 2.23 -16.30
CA TYR A 66 -26.11 1.65 -15.02
C TYR A 66 -25.13 0.48 -15.19
N GLU A 67 -25.39 -0.46 -16.10
CA GLU A 67 -24.52 -1.61 -16.35
C GLU A 67 -23.12 -1.17 -16.81
N GLU A 68 -23.04 -0.18 -17.70
CA GLU A 68 -21.78 0.42 -18.15
C GLU A 68 -21.01 1.05 -17.00
N MET A 69 -21.65 1.90 -16.20
CA MET A 69 -21.04 2.53 -15.02
C MET A 69 -20.62 1.48 -13.98
N ALA A 70 -21.40 0.42 -13.80
CA ALA A 70 -21.10 -0.67 -12.88
C ALA A 70 -19.84 -1.44 -13.27
N LEU A 71 -19.72 -1.75 -14.56
CA LEU A 71 -18.54 -2.40 -15.13
C LEU A 71 -17.30 -1.51 -14.99
N GLU A 72 -17.43 -0.22 -15.28
CA GLU A 72 -16.33 0.74 -15.14
C GLU A 72 -15.85 0.88 -13.69
N LEU A 73 -16.78 1.01 -12.74
CA LEU A 73 -16.47 1.06 -11.31
C LEU A 73 -15.74 -0.19 -10.83
N ASN A 74 -16.23 -1.38 -11.24
CA ASN A 74 -15.61 -2.65 -10.89
C ASN A 74 -14.19 -2.75 -11.49
N HIS A 75 -14.02 -2.41 -12.76
CA HIS A 75 -12.73 -2.43 -13.43
C HIS A 75 -11.72 -1.48 -12.77
N THR A 76 -12.13 -0.24 -12.50
CA THR A 76 -11.29 0.76 -11.83
C THR A 76 -10.93 0.33 -10.40
N GLY A 77 -11.89 -0.19 -9.64
CA GLY A 77 -11.63 -0.73 -8.30
C GLY A 77 -10.66 -1.92 -8.31
N ASN A 78 -10.72 -2.80 -9.32
CA ASN A 78 -9.78 -3.92 -9.46
C ASN A 78 -8.37 -3.44 -9.81
N ARG A 79 -8.24 -2.47 -10.71
CA ARG A 79 -6.93 -1.85 -11.02
C ARG A 79 -6.33 -1.18 -9.79
N ALA A 80 -7.11 -0.36 -9.09
CA ALA A 80 -6.64 0.33 -7.88
C ALA A 80 -6.17 -0.65 -6.80
N TYR A 81 -6.91 -1.74 -6.58
CA TYR A 81 -6.53 -2.79 -5.64
C TYR A 81 -5.20 -3.46 -6.06
N HIS A 82 -5.07 -3.83 -7.34
CA HIS A 82 -3.86 -4.46 -7.84
C HIS A 82 -2.63 -3.56 -7.71
N THR A 83 -2.75 -2.28 -8.07
CA THR A 83 -1.67 -1.30 -7.91
C THR A 83 -1.31 -1.09 -6.44
N GLY A 84 -2.29 -1.08 -5.52
CA GLY A 84 -2.02 -0.99 -4.09
C GLY A 84 -1.28 -2.24 -3.55
N GLU A 85 -1.62 -3.44 -4.03
CA GLU A 85 -0.90 -4.68 -3.71
C GLU A 85 0.56 -4.64 -4.22
N GLU A 86 0.79 -4.12 -5.43
CA GLU A 86 2.15 -3.92 -5.96
C GLU A 86 2.95 -2.93 -5.12
N LEU A 87 2.32 -1.83 -4.69
CA LEU A 87 2.92 -0.85 -3.80
C LEU A 87 3.28 -1.48 -2.45
N LEU A 88 2.40 -2.29 -1.85
CA LEU A 88 2.72 -3.04 -0.62
C LEU A 88 3.91 -3.96 -0.80
N ARG A 89 3.99 -4.69 -1.92
CA ARG A 89 5.13 -5.55 -2.23
C ARG A 89 6.42 -4.73 -2.36
N ALA A 90 6.37 -3.57 -3.00
CA ALA A 90 7.53 -2.68 -3.13
C ALA A 90 8.00 -2.14 -1.76
N LEU A 91 7.07 -1.66 -0.93
CA LEU A 91 7.37 -1.19 0.43
C LEU A 91 8.00 -2.30 1.28
N ASN A 92 7.44 -3.52 1.23
CA ASN A 92 7.99 -4.66 1.96
C ASN A 92 9.42 -5.00 1.52
N ARG A 93 9.70 -5.00 0.21
CA ARG A 93 11.06 -5.24 -0.31
C ARG A 93 12.05 -4.19 0.20
N GLU A 94 11.67 -2.91 0.18
CA GLU A 94 12.54 -1.83 0.63
C GLU A 94 12.79 -1.89 2.14
N ILE A 95 11.77 -2.18 2.95
CA ILE A 95 11.93 -2.39 4.40
C ILE A 95 12.88 -3.57 4.67
N SER A 96 12.71 -4.70 3.97
CA SER A 96 13.62 -5.85 4.10
C SER A 96 15.06 -5.53 3.69
N ARG A 97 15.24 -4.72 2.64
CA ARG A 97 16.56 -4.23 2.20
C ARG A 97 17.21 -3.38 3.30
N LEU A 98 16.47 -2.43 3.87
CA LEU A 98 16.96 -1.55 4.93
C LEU A 98 17.31 -2.31 6.22
N HIS A 99 16.52 -3.32 6.61
CA HIS A 99 16.88 -4.18 7.74
C HIS A 99 18.17 -4.98 7.49
N SER A 100 18.41 -5.38 6.24
CA SER A 100 19.67 -6.06 5.87
C SER A 100 20.85 -5.10 5.94
N GLU A 101 20.67 -3.86 5.47
CA GLU A 101 21.65 -2.77 5.60
C GLU A 101 21.94 -2.46 7.08
N GLU A 102 20.92 -2.39 7.94
CA GLU A 102 21.08 -2.19 9.38
C GLU A 102 21.91 -3.32 10.03
N ARG A 103 21.64 -4.58 9.67
CA ARG A 103 22.38 -5.74 10.19
C ARG A 103 23.85 -5.74 9.76
N ALA A 104 24.15 -5.29 8.55
CA ALA A 104 25.52 -5.21 8.04
C ALA A 104 26.36 -4.11 8.72
N LEU A 105 25.71 -3.17 9.41
CA LEU A 105 26.36 -2.08 10.16
C LEU A 105 26.49 -2.36 11.67
N LYS A 106 25.94 -3.48 12.15
CA LYS A 106 26.08 -3.96 13.54
C LYS A 106 27.36 -4.77 13.68
#